data_AF-A0A927MEP7-F1
#
_entry.id   AF-A0A927MEP7-F1
#
_cell.length_a   1.000
_cell.length_b   1.000
_cell.length_c   1.000
_cell.angle_alpha   90.00
_cell.angle_beta   90.00
_cell.angle_gamma   90.00
#
_symmetry.space_group_name_H-M   'P 1'
#
loop_
_entity.id
_entity.type
_entity.pdbx_description
1 polymer ?
#
loop_
_entity_poly.entity_id
_entity_poly.type
_entity_poly.pdbx_seq_one_letter_code
_entity_poly.pdbx_strand_id
1 'polypeptide(L)'
;MFENHAIVVDEAIAFIGKNVLEKISSREVARYCGISHWYFQRIFKKHTGENIGEYIRKRRLTNAAQRLIRSKERIIDIAMEHHFTTQESFTRAFKMLFAMPPAKYRTQFRDFLFHKEAFQLTAPTGWMISGSNPQDYLTGIDYTTVHTGKASAYLQGDSKLTPNGFVTMMQEIKTDLYIGKRIRLSAFAKADTISGSGALWMRVDTANGDTVAFDNMHNRLIKGTHDWGHCSVVLDIPADASTISFGFLLSGEGKLFMDGMKFEEVDETIPVTDIRLGEVETLGNEPVNLGFER
;
A
#
# COMPACT_ATOMS: atom_id res chain seq x y z
N MET A 1 -3.55 -3.48 24.28
CA MET A 1 -2.37 -4.33 23.95
C MET A 1 -2.29 -4.70 22.45
N PHE A 2 -3.36 -4.57 21.65
CA PHE A 2 -3.36 -4.89 20.20
C PHE A 2 -2.73 -3.83 19.27
N GLU A 3 -2.63 -2.58 19.73
CA GLU A 3 -2.02 -1.47 18.98
C GLU A 3 -0.55 -1.69 18.59
N ASN A 4 0.16 -2.61 19.27
CA ASN A 4 1.60 -2.76 19.09
C ASN A 4 2.00 -3.70 17.92
N HIS A 5 1.09 -4.51 17.37
CA HIS A 5 1.48 -5.50 16.34
C HIS A 5 1.67 -4.91 14.95
N ALA A 6 0.83 -3.95 14.55
CA ALA A 6 0.94 -3.29 13.26
C ALA A 6 2.26 -2.51 13.19
N ILE A 7 2.54 -1.71 14.23
CA ILE A 7 3.79 -0.95 14.38
C ILE A 7 5.02 -1.85 14.25
N VAL A 8 5.04 -2.96 14.98
CA VAL A 8 6.15 -3.93 14.92
C VAL A 8 6.35 -4.51 13.51
N VAL A 9 5.26 -4.82 12.80
CA VAL A 9 5.36 -5.35 11.42
C VAL A 9 5.80 -4.26 10.44
N ASP A 10 5.33 -3.02 10.60
CA ASP A 10 5.74 -1.89 9.77
C ASP A 10 7.23 -1.57 9.97
N GLU A 11 7.71 -1.60 11.21
CA GLU A 11 9.14 -1.49 11.53
C GLU A 11 9.96 -2.62 10.89
N ALA A 12 9.46 -3.85 10.93
CA ALA A 12 10.09 -4.98 10.26
C ALA A 12 10.16 -4.78 8.74
N ILE A 13 9.09 -4.30 8.11
CA ILE A 13 9.01 -4.02 6.68
C ILE A 13 10.03 -2.94 6.29
N ALA A 14 10.09 -1.86 7.06
CA ALA A 14 11.06 -0.78 6.85
C ALA A 14 12.50 -1.29 7.01
N PHE A 15 12.77 -2.12 8.03
CA PHE A 15 14.07 -2.75 8.24
C PHE A 15 14.47 -3.65 7.08
N ILE A 16 13.57 -4.51 6.60
CA ILE A 16 13.81 -5.38 5.45
C ILE A 16 14.08 -4.56 4.19
N GLY A 17 13.32 -3.48 3.97
CA GLY A 17 13.50 -2.58 2.83
C GLY A 17 14.91 -1.98 2.79
N LYS A 18 15.37 -1.45 3.93
CA LYS A 18 16.72 -0.86 4.07
C LYS A 18 17.85 -1.90 3.94
N ASN A 19 17.60 -3.16 4.25
CA ASN A 19 18.61 -4.22 4.33
C ASN A 19 18.39 -5.33 3.29
N VAL A 20 17.68 -5.07 2.19
CA VAL A 20 17.29 -6.11 1.22
C VAL A 20 18.49 -6.79 0.53
N LEU A 21 19.58 -6.03 0.36
CA LEU A 21 20.87 -6.48 -0.20
C LEU A 21 21.80 -7.10 0.84
N GLU A 22 21.43 -7.11 2.11
CA GLU A 22 22.21 -7.73 3.18
C GLU A 22 21.74 -9.17 3.43
N LYS A 23 22.57 -9.96 4.11
CA LYS A 23 22.22 -11.33 4.52
C LYS A 23 21.27 -11.29 5.72
N ILE A 24 20.03 -10.86 5.50
CA ILE A 24 18.98 -10.81 6.52
C ILE A 24 18.22 -12.14 6.62
N SER A 25 18.00 -12.57 7.86
CA SER A 25 17.18 -13.72 8.23
C SER A 25 15.94 -13.29 9.01
N SER A 26 14.90 -14.11 8.98
CA SER A 26 13.66 -13.89 9.74
C SER A 26 13.88 -13.80 11.26
N ARG A 27 14.94 -14.45 11.78
CA ARG A 27 15.33 -14.37 13.19
C ARG A 27 15.98 -13.02 13.52
N GLU A 28 16.77 -12.47 12.61
CA GLU A 28 17.37 -11.14 12.81
C GLU A 28 16.32 -10.03 12.78
N VAL A 29 15.33 -10.12 11.89
CA VAL A 29 14.22 -9.17 11.86
C VAL A 29 13.40 -9.23 13.16
N ALA A 30 13.07 -10.44 13.65
CA ALA A 30 12.37 -10.59 14.93
C ALA A 30 13.16 -10.00 16.11
N ARG A 31 14.48 -10.23 16.14
CA ARG A 31 15.38 -9.68 17.15
C ARG A 31 15.43 -8.14 17.07
N TYR A 32 15.46 -7.57 15.87
CA TYR A 32 15.41 -6.12 15.67
C TYR A 32 14.13 -5.51 16.27
N CYS A 33 12.99 -6.17 16.06
CA CYS A 33 11.69 -5.76 16.62
C CYS A 33 11.50 -6.10 18.11
N GLY A 34 12.49 -6.69 18.79
CA GLY A 34 12.41 -7.00 20.22
C GLY A 34 11.39 -8.08 20.60
N ILE A 35 11.00 -8.96 19.68
CA ILE A 35 9.99 -10.00 19.95
C ILE A 35 10.46 -11.42 19.59
N SER A 36 9.81 -12.43 20.19
CA SER A 36 10.16 -13.82 19.91
C SER A 36 9.93 -14.19 18.45
N HIS A 37 10.81 -15.02 17.89
CA HIS A 37 10.76 -15.38 16.47
C HIS A 37 9.44 -16.05 16.06
N TRP A 38 8.93 -16.97 16.89
CA TRP A 38 7.65 -17.64 16.67
C TRP A 38 6.48 -16.66 16.64
N TYR A 39 6.47 -15.72 17.59
CA TYR A 39 5.43 -14.70 17.65
C TYR A 39 5.49 -13.77 16.43
N PHE A 40 6.68 -13.32 16.07
CA PHE A 40 6.92 -12.47 14.90
C PHE A 40 6.40 -13.10 13.61
N GLN A 41 6.73 -14.37 13.34
CA GLN A 41 6.25 -15.06 12.14
C GLN A 41 4.73 -15.10 12.04
N ARG A 42 4.05 -15.32 13.19
CA ARG A 42 2.59 -15.36 13.26
C ARG A 42 1.99 -13.99 12.96
N ILE A 43 2.45 -12.94 13.65
CA ILE A 43 1.89 -11.59 13.45
C ILE A 43 2.25 -11.02 12.07
N PHE A 44 3.45 -11.29 11.56
CA PHE A 44 3.88 -10.84 10.23
C PHE A 44 3.02 -11.46 9.14
N LYS A 45 2.78 -12.78 9.20
CA LYS A 45 1.89 -13.46 8.24
C LYS A 45 0.45 -12.98 8.34
N LYS A 46 -0.06 -12.74 9.55
CA LYS A 46 -1.41 -12.19 9.74
C LYS A 46 -1.55 -10.78 9.16
N HIS A 47 -0.52 -9.96 9.31
CA HIS A 47 -0.53 -8.57 8.86
C HIS A 47 -0.30 -8.43 7.36
N THR A 48 0.73 -9.10 6.81
CA THR A 48 1.12 -9.00 5.38
C THR A 48 0.45 -10.04 4.48
N GLY A 49 -0.16 -11.07 5.05
CA GLY A 49 -0.70 -12.23 4.33
C GLY A 49 0.36 -13.24 3.86
N GLU A 50 1.66 -13.03 4.16
CA GLU A 50 2.73 -13.92 3.70
C GLU A 50 3.80 -14.21 4.75
N ASN A 51 4.49 -15.33 4.58
CA ASN A 51 5.61 -15.68 5.44
C ASN A 51 6.79 -14.72 5.20
N ILE A 52 7.42 -14.24 6.27
CA ILE A 52 8.60 -13.37 6.25
C ILE A 52 9.72 -13.86 5.32
N GLY A 53 10.03 -15.16 5.29
CA GLY A 53 11.08 -15.70 4.43
C GLY A 53 10.74 -15.57 2.93
N GLU A 54 9.47 -15.74 2.59
CA GLU A 54 8.98 -15.56 1.23
C GLU A 54 8.89 -14.08 0.87
N TYR A 55 8.47 -13.23 1.82
CA TYR A 55 8.48 -11.77 1.68
C TYR A 55 9.87 -11.25 1.34
N ILE A 56 10.90 -11.61 2.11
CA ILE A 56 12.29 -11.21 1.87
C ILE A 56 12.75 -11.68 0.47
N ARG A 57 12.44 -12.92 0.09
CA ARG A 57 12.79 -13.46 -1.22
C ARG A 57 12.14 -12.68 -2.35
N LYS A 58 10.85 -12.36 -2.25
CA LYS A 58 10.14 -11.53 -3.24
C LYS A 58 10.72 -10.12 -3.32
N ARG A 59 11.01 -9.48 -2.19
CA ARG A 59 11.63 -8.14 -2.16
C ARG A 59 13.00 -8.13 -2.86
N ARG A 60 13.82 -9.16 -2.65
CA ARG A 60 15.08 -9.35 -3.39
C ARG A 60 14.86 -9.51 -4.89
N LEU A 61 13.91 -10.34 -5.30
CA LEU A 61 13.58 -10.53 -6.72
C LEU A 61 13.08 -9.23 -7.37
N THR A 62 12.26 -8.45 -6.67
CA THR A 62 11.78 -7.16 -7.17
C THR A 62 12.89 -6.13 -7.26
N ASN A 63 13.75 -6.00 -6.25
CA ASN A 63 14.92 -5.11 -6.34
C ASN A 63 15.84 -5.53 -7.50
N ALA A 64 16.07 -6.83 -7.69
CA ALA A 64 16.83 -7.36 -8.82
C ALA A 64 16.16 -7.00 -10.16
N ALA A 65 14.83 -7.07 -10.26
CA ALA A 65 14.10 -6.66 -11.46
C ALA A 65 14.34 -5.19 -11.81
N GLN A 66 14.39 -4.30 -10.82
CA GLN A 66 14.72 -2.89 -11.03
C GLN A 66 16.15 -2.72 -11.55
N ARG A 67 17.12 -3.47 -11.01
CA ARG A 67 18.50 -3.46 -11.52
C ARG A 67 18.62 -4.03 -12.92
N LEU A 68 17.84 -5.06 -13.25
CA LEU A 68 17.85 -5.66 -14.59
C LEU A 68 17.48 -4.65 -15.68
N ILE A 69 16.51 -3.77 -15.42
CA ILE A 69 16.01 -2.80 -16.41
C ILE A 69 16.80 -1.49 -16.42
N ARG A 70 17.43 -1.12 -15.30
CA ARG A 70 18.21 0.12 -15.15
C ARG A 70 19.70 -0.04 -15.47
N SER A 71 20.19 -1.26 -15.64
CA SER A 71 21.62 -1.53 -15.87
C SER A 71 21.86 -2.55 -17.00
N LYS A 72 23.14 -2.72 -17.36
CA LYS A 72 23.61 -3.78 -18.27
C LYS A 72 24.41 -4.88 -17.55
N GLU A 73 24.36 -4.92 -16.21
CA GLU A 73 25.11 -5.89 -15.39
C GLU A 73 24.77 -7.35 -15.76
N ARG A 74 25.67 -8.30 -15.52
CA ARG A 74 25.39 -9.71 -15.84
C ARG A 74 24.32 -10.24 -14.89
N ILE A 75 23.44 -11.11 -15.40
CA ILE A 75 22.33 -11.67 -14.60
C ILE A 75 22.85 -12.44 -13.39
N ILE A 76 23.96 -13.16 -13.54
CA ILE A 76 24.60 -13.88 -12.44
C ILE A 76 25.10 -12.93 -11.33
N ASP A 77 25.68 -11.77 -11.67
CA ASP A 77 26.18 -10.83 -10.67
C ASP A 77 25.02 -10.26 -9.85
N ILE A 78 23.94 -9.86 -10.54
CA ILE A 78 22.69 -9.42 -9.89
C ILE A 78 22.13 -10.53 -9.00
N ALA A 79 22.09 -11.78 -9.47
CA ALA A 79 21.58 -12.90 -8.68
C ALA A 79 22.38 -13.09 -7.38
N MET A 80 23.72 -13.07 -7.46
CA MET A 80 24.60 -13.28 -6.31
C MET A 80 24.48 -12.15 -5.28
N GLU A 81 24.39 -10.89 -5.73
CA GLU A 81 24.20 -9.73 -4.83
C GLU A 81 22.84 -9.76 -4.12
N HIS A 82 21.84 -10.41 -4.72
CA HIS A 82 20.54 -10.66 -4.10
C HIS A 82 20.48 -12.00 -3.36
N HIS A 83 21.64 -12.54 -2.96
CA HIS A 83 21.79 -13.75 -2.13
C HIS A 83 21.20 -15.02 -2.75
N PHE A 84 21.16 -15.13 -4.08
CA PHE A 84 20.93 -16.40 -4.75
C PHE A 84 22.26 -17.12 -4.94
N THR A 85 22.29 -18.43 -4.69
CA THR A 85 23.54 -19.22 -4.77
C THR A 85 23.93 -19.54 -6.21
N THR A 86 22.96 -19.58 -7.13
CA THR A 86 23.21 -19.84 -8.56
C THR A 86 22.24 -19.05 -9.45
N GLN A 87 22.64 -18.79 -10.71
CA GLN A 87 21.78 -18.10 -11.69
C GLN A 87 20.51 -18.90 -12.01
N GLU A 88 20.55 -20.22 -11.96
CA GLU A 88 19.42 -21.11 -12.23
C GLU A 88 18.35 -20.98 -11.13
N SER A 89 18.79 -20.94 -9.86
CA SER A 89 17.89 -20.74 -8.72
C SER A 89 17.18 -19.38 -8.79
N PHE A 90 17.93 -18.33 -9.16
CA PHE A 90 17.39 -17.00 -9.40
C PHE A 90 16.41 -16.99 -10.56
N THR A 91 16.78 -17.56 -11.71
CA THR A 91 15.94 -17.59 -12.92
C THR A 91 14.62 -18.30 -12.67
N ARG A 92 14.64 -19.43 -11.93
CA ARG A 92 13.43 -20.17 -11.56
C ARG A 92 12.52 -19.32 -10.66
N ALA A 93 13.06 -18.74 -9.60
CA ALA A 93 12.29 -17.92 -8.67
C ALA A 93 11.75 -16.64 -9.34
N PHE A 94 12.56 -16.00 -10.17
CA PHE A 94 12.18 -14.83 -10.95
C PHE A 94 11.06 -15.16 -11.95
N LYS A 95 11.16 -16.27 -12.67
CA LYS A 95 10.09 -16.71 -13.59
C LYS A 95 8.79 -17.03 -12.85
N MET A 96 8.86 -17.59 -11.64
CA MET A 96 7.66 -17.81 -10.82
C MET A 96 6.97 -16.50 -10.44
N LEU A 97 7.73 -15.46 -10.08
CA LEU A 97 7.17 -14.18 -9.65
C LEU A 97 6.72 -13.28 -10.82
N PHE A 98 7.53 -13.20 -11.89
CA PHE A 98 7.32 -12.28 -13.02
C PHE A 98 6.74 -12.97 -14.26
N ALA A 99 6.45 -14.27 -14.19
CA ALA A 99 5.99 -15.10 -15.32
C ALA A 99 6.93 -15.12 -16.54
N MET A 100 8.17 -14.61 -16.42
CA MET A 100 9.16 -14.61 -17.51
C MET A 100 10.60 -14.66 -16.98
N PRO A 101 11.58 -15.17 -17.76
CA PRO A 101 12.98 -15.18 -17.36
C PRO A 101 13.61 -13.77 -17.27
N PRO A 102 14.64 -13.57 -16.43
CA PRO A 102 15.32 -12.28 -16.23
C PRO A 102 15.82 -11.60 -17.50
N ALA A 103 16.41 -12.37 -18.44
CA ALA A 103 16.93 -11.84 -19.70
C ALA A 103 15.81 -11.25 -20.57
N LYS A 104 14.67 -11.97 -20.67
CA LYS A 104 13.49 -11.51 -21.41
C LYS A 104 12.88 -10.28 -20.74
N TYR A 105 12.78 -10.29 -19.41
CA TYR A 105 12.30 -9.15 -18.63
C TYR A 105 13.14 -7.89 -18.89
N ARG A 106 14.47 -8.01 -18.84
CA ARG A 106 15.39 -6.91 -19.14
C ARG A 106 15.11 -6.30 -20.51
N THR A 107 15.11 -7.09 -21.57
CA THR A 107 14.93 -6.56 -22.93
C THR A 107 13.56 -5.88 -23.07
N GLN A 108 12.49 -6.58 -22.69
CA GLN A 108 11.12 -6.10 -22.87
C GLN A 108 10.82 -4.80 -22.12
N PHE A 109 11.24 -4.69 -20.85
CA PHE A 109 10.94 -3.53 -20.02
C PHE A 109 11.94 -2.39 -20.19
N ARG A 110 13.17 -2.68 -20.62
CA ARG A 110 14.15 -1.63 -20.95
C ARG A 110 13.75 -0.91 -22.24
N ASP A 111 13.30 -1.65 -23.24
CA ASP A 111 12.78 -1.05 -24.47
C ASP A 111 11.54 -0.21 -24.14
N PHE A 112 10.61 -0.73 -23.33
CA PHE A 112 9.47 0.06 -22.85
C PHE A 112 9.90 1.35 -22.10
N LEU A 113 10.92 1.29 -21.26
CA LEU A 113 11.42 2.45 -20.51
C LEU A 113 11.99 3.56 -21.38
N PHE A 114 12.78 3.21 -22.40
CA PHE A 114 13.41 4.20 -23.27
C PHE A 114 12.45 4.84 -24.28
N HIS A 115 11.23 4.32 -24.42
CA HIS A 115 10.19 4.87 -25.30
C HIS A 115 9.09 5.63 -24.55
N LYS A 116 9.21 5.84 -23.23
CA LYS A 116 8.12 6.35 -22.38
C LYS A 116 8.22 7.85 -22.09
N GLU A 117 8.24 8.67 -23.14
CA GLU A 117 7.60 9.99 -23.06
C GLU A 117 6.12 9.81 -23.43
N ALA A 118 5.22 10.42 -22.66
CA ALA A 118 3.76 10.46 -22.82
C ALA A 118 2.98 9.19 -22.47
N PHE A 119 2.50 9.11 -21.22
CA PHE A 119 1.15 8.60 -20.95
C PHE A 119 0.46 9.51 -19.94
N GLN A 120 -0.47 10.31 -20.46
CA GLN A 120 -1.52 10.99 -19.69
C GLN A 120 -2.47 9.96 -19.07
N LEU A 121 -3.08 10.36 -17.94
CA LEU A 121 -4.36 9.88 -17.37
C LEU A 121 -4.79 8.48 -17.81
N THR A 122 -4.15 7.43 -17.30
CA THR A 122 -4.65 6.07 -17.50
C THR A 122 -4.71 5.32 -16.19
N ALA A 123 -5.92 5.20 -15.65
CA ALA A 123 -6.20 4.21 -14.63
C ALA A 123 -6.10 2.80 -15.24
N PRO A 124 -5.59 1.80 -14.51
CA PRO A 124 -5.63 0.41 -14.95
C PRO A 124 -7.08 -0.07 -15.13
N THR A 125 -7.29 -1.15 -15.88
CA THR A 125 -8.63 -1.72 -16.09
C THR A 125 -9.36 -1.96 -14.77
N GLY A 126 -10.60 -1.49 -14.69
CA GLY A 126 -11.44 -1.59 -13.48
C GLY A 126 -11.21 -0.48 -12.45
N TRP A 127 -10.25 0.41 -12.69
CA TRP A 127 -9.99 1.58 -11.83
C TRP A 127 -10.43 2.86 -12.51
N MET A 128 -10.78 3.86 -11.70
CA MET A 128 -11.15 5.20 -12.15
C MET A 128 -10.33 6.27 -11.45
N ILE A 129 -10.08 7.38 -12.15
CA ILE A 129 -9.50 8.59 -11.56
C ILE A 129 -10.63 9.52 -11.14
N SER A 130 -10.55 10.03 -9.92
CA SER A 130 -11.50 10.98 -9.35
C SER A 130 -10.74 11.97 -8.44
N GLY A 131 -11.47 12.83 -7.73
CA GLY A 131 -10.94 13.85 -6.82
C GLY A 131 -11.52 15.22 -7.11
N SER A 132 -11.13 16.22 -6.31
CA SER A 132 -11.57 17.61 -6.53
C SER A 132 -10.85 18.27 -7.71
N ASN A 133 -9.60 17.89 -7.97
CA ASN A 133 -8.76 18.48 -9.01
C ASN A 133 -7.92 17.43 -9.77
N PRO A 134 -8.50 16.31 -10.24
CA PRO A 134 -7.73 15.20 -10.81
C PRO A 134 -6.89 15.60 -12.03
N GLN A 135 -7.32 16.62 -12.79
CA GLN A 135 -6.61 17.15 -13.95
C GLN A 135 -5.28 17.84 -13.62
N ASP A 136 -5.09 18.25 -12.36
CA ASP A 136 -3.85 18.90 -11.91
C ASP A 136 -2.76 17.85 -11.62
N TYR A 137 -3.10 16.56 -11.64
CA TYR A 137 -2.20 15.46 -11.27
C TYR A 137 -1.92 14.52 -12.44
N LEU A 138 -0.72 13.93 -12.42
CA LEU A 138 -0.37 12.80 -13.29
C LEU A 138 -0.69 11.50 -12.58
N THR A 139 -1.29 10.57 -13.31
CA THR A 139 -1.66 9.25 -12.80
C THR A 139 -1.23 8.18 -13.80
N GLY A 140 -0.93 6.97 -13.31
CA GLY A 140 -0.62 5.88 -14.22
C GLY A 140 -0.01 4.66 -13.54
N ILE A 141 0.57 3.81 -14.38
CA ILE A 141 1.26 2.58 -13.98
C ILE A 141 2.77 2.72 -14.19
N ASP A 142 3.54 2.42 -13.15
CA ASP A 142 5.01 2.38 -13.14
C ASP A 142 5.49 0.91 -13.11
N TYR A 143 6.34 0.55 -14.07
CA TYR A 143 6.90 -0.81 -14.20
C TYR A 143 8.34 -0.91 -13.65
N THR A 144 8.82 0.18 -13.06
CA THR A 144 10.19 0.31 -12.54
C THR A 144 10.26 0.53 -11.06
N THR A 145 9.27 1.20 -10.47
CA THR A 145 9.20 1.45 -9.04
C THR A 145 8.16 0.51 -8.47
N VAL A 146 8.57 -0.71 -8.13
CA VAL A 146 7.66 -1.81 -7.80
C VAL A 146 8.03 -2.37 -6.42
N HIS A 147 7.03 -2.70 -5.62
CA HIS A 147 7.17 -3.41 -4.35
C HIS A 147 7.13 -4.93 -4.56
N THR A 148 6.08 -5.44 -5.21
CA THR A 148 5.94 -6.86 -5.54
C THR A 148 5.29 -7.04 -6.91
N GLY A 149 5.55 -8.16 -7.58
CA GLY A 149 4.97 -8.37 -8.92
C GLY A 149 5.60 -7.45 -9.97
N LYS A 150 4.81 -7.00 -10.96
CA LYS A 150 5.33 -6.39 -12.22
C LYS A 150 5.21 -4.88 -12.31
N ALA A 151 4.33 -4.26 -11.53
CA ALA A 151 3.99 -2.86 -11.67
C ALA A 151 3.37 -2.30 -10.39
N SER A 152 3.52 -1.00 -10.17
CA SER A 152 2.78 -0.22 -9.18
C SER A 152 1.92 0.82 -9.87
N ALA A 153 0.87 1.28 -9.19
CA ALA A 153 0.13 2.47 -9.60
C ALA A 153 0.75 3.71 -8.96
N TYR A 154 0.66 4.87 -9.60
CA TYR A 154 1.14 6.12 -9.02
C TYR A 154 0.16 7.29 -9.22
N LEU A 155 0.26 8.23 -8.28
CA LEU A 155 -0.27 9.58 -8.34
C LEU A 155 0.91 10.54 -8.19
N GLN A 156 0.94 11.62 -8.97
CA GLN A 156 2.00 12.60 -8.93
C GLN A 156 1.43 14.00 -9.08
N GLY A 157 1.75 14.87 -8.13
CA GLY A 157 1.44 16.29 -8.16
C GLY A 157 2.71 17.12 -8.35
N ASP A 158 2.61 18.23 -9.08
CA ASP A 158 3.71 19.18 -9.25
C ASP A 158 3.53 20.43 -8.35
N SER A 159 4.38 21.44 -8.52
CA SER A 159 4.33 22.67 -7.72
C SER A 159 3.27 23.67 -8.19
N LYS A 160 2.54 23.40 -9.28
CA LYS A 160 1.53 24.31 -9.87
C LYS A 160 0.09 23.92 -9.51
N LEU A 161 -0.08 23.02 -8.55
CA LEU A 161 -1.38 22.51 -8.13
C LEU A 161 -2.28 23.61 -7.56
N THR A 162 -3.58 23.44 -7.81
CA THR A 162 -4.60 24.22 -7.11
C THR A 162 -4.53 23.93 -5.60
N PRO A 163 -4.51 24.96 -4.73
CA PRO A 163 -4.54 24.76 -3.28
C PRO A 163 -5.74 23.91 -2.86
N ASN A 164 -5.53 22.96 -1.93
CA ASN A 164 -6.55 22.07 -1.37
C ASN A 164 -7.20 21.07 -2.35
N GLY A 165 -6.67 20.95 -3.57
CA GLY A 165 -7.05 19.90 -4.51
C GLY A 165 -6.51 18.52 -4.12
N PHE A 166 -7.17 17.45 -4.55
CA PHE A 166 -6.63 16.10 -4.49
C PHE A 166 -7.03 15.27 -5.72
N VAL A 167 -6.26 14.20 -5.96
CA VAL A 167 -6.58 13.15 -6.93
C VAL A 167 -6.68 11.82 -6.19
N THR A 168 -7.57 10.95 -6.66
CA THR A 168 -7.63 9.56 -6.22
C THR A 168 -7.72 8.61 -7.41
N MET A 169 -7.09 7.45 -7.28
CA MET A 169 -7.34 6.28 -8.11
C MET A 169 -8.13 5.29 -7.25
N MET A 170 -9.33 4.92 -7.71
CA MET A 170 -10.29 4.18 -6.90
C MET A 170 -11.09 3.13 -7.68
N GLN A 171 -11.79 2.26 -6.95
CA GLN A 171 -12.85 1.39 -7.44
C GLN A 171 -14.11 1.57 -6.60
N GLU A 172 -15.24 1.13 -7.17
CA GLU A 172 -16.50 0.96 -6.46
C GLU A 172 -17.06 -0.43 -6.73
N ILE A 173 -17.54 -1.07 -5.68
CA ILE A 173 -18.14 -2.41 -5.75
C ILE A 173 -19.43 -2.47 -4.94
N LYS A 174 -20.31 -3.41 -5.30
CA LYS A 174 -21.49 -3.74 -4.50
C LYS A 174 -21.10 -4.49 -3.23
N THR A 175 -21.92 -4.35 -2.20
CA THR A 175 -21.72 -4.97 -0.88
C THR A 175 -22.20 -6.42 -0.78
N ASP A 176 -22.86 -6.97 -1.80
CA ASP A 176 -23.55 -8.27 -1.77
C ASP A 176 -22.76 -9.43 -1.13
N LEU A 177 -21.44 -9.50 -1.36
CA LEU A 177 -20.56 -10.56 -0.85
C LEU A 177 -19.91 -10.25 0.52
N TYR A 178 -20.13 -9.02 1.02
CA TYR A 178 -19.39 -8.42 2.12
C TYR A 178 -20.27 -7.96 3.28
N ILE A 179 -21.59 -7.97 3.13
CA ILE A 179 -22.53 -7.64 4.21
C ILE A 179 -22.22 -8.45 5.48
N GLY A 180 -22.13 -7.75 6.62
CA GLY A 180 -21.88 -8.32 7.93
C GLY A 180 -20.43 -8.73 8.17
N LYS A 181 -19.51 -8.43 7.24
CA LYS A 181 -18.09 -8.77 7.37
C LYS A 181 -17.27 -7.56 7.79
N ARG A 182 -16.12 -7.84 8.42
CA ARG A 182 -15.05 -6.86 8.59
C ARG A 182 -14.06 -6.97 7.43
N ILE A 183 -13.85 -5.87 6.73
CA ILE A 183 -13.00 -5.84 5.54
C ILE A 183 -11.76 -5.00 5.82
N ARG A 184 -10.60 -5.54 5.46
CA ARG A 184 -9.32 -4.83 5.39
C ARG A 184 -8.97 -4.55 3.94
N LEU A 185 -8.73 -3.28 3.65
CA LEU A 185 -7.98 -2.84 2.49
C LEU A 185 -6.54 -2.55 2.93
N SER A 186 -5.56 -3.18 2.29
CA SER A 186 -4.14 -2.98 2.62
C SER A 186 -3.29 -2.88 1.37
N ALA A 187 -2.19 -2.14 1.44
CA ALA A 187 -1.22 -2.01 0.34
C ALA A 187 0.17 -1.63 0.87
N PHE A 188 1.15 -1.62 -0.04
CA PHE A 188 2.46 -1.03 0.20
C PHE A 188 2.56 0.30 -0.52
N ALA A 189 2.99 1.34 0.20
CA ALA A 189 3.12 2.69 -0.30
C ALA A 189 4.57 3.17 -0.25
N LYS A 190 5.02 3.83 -1.32
CA LYS A 190 6.30 4.55 -1.38
C LYS A 190 6.04 6.00 -1.74
N ALA A 191 6.70 6.92 -1.04
CA ALA A 191 6.52 8.35 -1.22
C ALA A 191 7.85 9.01 -1.63
N ASP A 192 7.77 9.90 -2.60
CA ASP A 192 8.83 10.82 -2.98
C ASP A 192 8.35 12.25 -2.77
N THR A 193 8.88 12.89 -1.73
CA THR A 193 8.76 14.32 -1.44
C THR A 193 7.31 14.81 -1.38
N ILE A 194 6.43 14.07 -0.68
CA ILE A 194 5.03 14.47 -0.52
C ILE A 194 4.94 15.65 0.47
N SER A 195 4.61 16.84 -0.03
CA SER A 195 4.46 18.05 0.79
C SER A 195 3.09 18.14 1.48
N GLY A 196 2.06 17.59 0.83
CA GLY A 196 0.70 17.53 1.37
C GLY A 196 0.43 16.21 2.11
N SER A 197 -0.33 15.32 1.48
CA SER A 197 -0.70 14.04 2.07
C SER A 197 -0.98 12.96 1.03
N GLY A 198 -0.51 11.74 1.33
CA GLY A 198 -0.93 10.51 0.66
C GLY A 198 -1.67 9.59 1.63
N ALA A 199 -2.60 8.78 1.12
CA ALA A 199 -3.34 7.83 1.96
C ALA A 199 -4.00 6.70 1.15
N LEU A 200 -4.25 5.56 1.81
CA LEU A 200 -5.36 4.69 1.44
C LEU A 200 -6.66 5.26 1.99
N TRP A 201 -7.77 4.92 1.34
CA TRP A 201 -9.09 5.22 1.87
C TRP A 201 -10.12 4.16 1.49
N MET A 202 -11.15 4.04 2.30
CA MET A 202 -12.32 3.20 2.08
C MET A 202 -13.55 3.89 2.67
N ARG A 203 -14.68 3.80 1.98
CA ARG A 203 -15.97 4.34 2.36
C ARG A 203 -17.06 3.31 2.07
N VAL A 204 -18.03 3.22 2.96
CA VAL A 204 -19.19 2.36 2.82
C VAL A 204 -20.42 3.26 2.84
N ASP A 205 -21.25 3.15 1.81
CA ASP A 205 -22.43 3.99 1.61
C ASP A 205 -23.70 3.13 1.53
N THR A 206 -24.82 3.63 2.06
CA THR A 206 -26.15 3.03 1.90
C THR A 206 -26.72 3.29 0.51
N ALA A 207 -27.82 2.62 0.17
CA ALA A 207 -28.54 2.87 -1.09
C ALA A 207 -29.07 4.31 -1.21
N ASN A 208 -29.24 5.01 -0.08
CA ASN A 208 -29.69 6.40 -0.04
C ASN A 208 -28.53 7.40 -0.21
N GLY A 209 -27.29 6.92 -0.26
CA GLY A 209 -26.09 7.75 -0.37
C GLY A 209 -25.51 8.23 0.96
N ASP A 210 -26.02 7.73 2.10
CA ASP A 210 -25.48 8.03 3.42
C ASP A 210 -24.20 7.22 3.65
N THR A 211 -23.13 7.89 4.09
CA THR A 211 -21.88 7.20 4.47
C THR A 211 -22.02 6.63 5.88
N VAL A 212 -21.87 5.31 6.01
CA VAL A 212 -22.02 4.56 7.27
C VAL A 212 -20.70 4.07 7.86
N ALA A 213 -19.63 4.05 7.07
CA ALA A 213 -18.27 3.81 7.57
C ALA A 213 -17.26 4.50 6.65
N PHE A 214 -16.20 5.10 7.22
CA PHE A 214 -15.20 5.80 6.44
C PHE A 214 -13.83 5.82 7.12
N ASP A 215 -12.77 5.61 6.35
CA ASP A 215 -11.40 5.84 6.79
C ASP A 215 -10.56 6.30 5.60
N ASN A 216 -9.80 7.38 5.77
CA ASN A 216 -8.87 7.94 4.79
C ASN A 216 -7.46 8.14 5.36
N MET A 217 -7.13 7.45 6.46
CA MET A 217 -5.88 7.57 7.18
C MET A 217 -5.56 9.01 7.66
N HIS A 218 -6.54 9.88 7.93
CA HIS A 218 -6.31 11.27 8.35
C HIS A 218 -5.30 11.44 9.51
N ASN A 219 -5.23 10.47 10.43
CA ASN A 219 -4.31 10.43 11.57
C ASN A 219 -3.03 9.60 11.30
N ARG A 220 -2.89 9.03 10.11
CA ARG A 220 -1.81 8.11 9.69
C ARG A 220 -1.29 8.45 8.29
N LEU A 221 -1.31 9.73 7.93
CA LEU A 221 -1.00 10.21 6.58
C LEU A 221 0.44 9.88 6.16
N ILE A 222 0.61 9.53 4.90
CA ILE A 222 1.90 9.38 4.23
C ILE A 222 2.40 10.78 3.86
N LYS A 223 3.56 11.18 4.40
CA LYS A 223 4.18 12.50 4.20
C LYS A 223 5.67 12.38 3.95
N GLY A 224 6.24 13.38 3.28
CA GLY A 224 7.67 13.47 3.00
C GLY A 224 8.16 12.37 2.07
N THR A 225 9.40 11.91 2.31
CA THR A 225 10.05 10.87 1.52
C THR A 225 10.28 9.65 2.38
N HIS A 226 9.75 8.51 1.96
CA HIS A 226 10.03 7.23 2.60
C HIS A 226 10.04 6.10 1.58
N ASP A 227 10.79 5.05 1.90
CA ASP A 227 10.73 3.82 1.12
C ASP A 227 9.41 3.07 1.39
N TRP A 228 9.22 1.94 0.71
CA TRP A 228 8.02 1.13 0.85
C TRP A 228 7.67 0.82 2.31
N GLY A 229 6.54 1.36 2.77
CA GLY A 229 5.89 1.03 4.04
C GLY A 229 4.54 0.37 3.77
N HIS A 230 4.00 -0.33 4.76
CA HIS A 230 2.67 -0.91 4.66
C HIS A 230 1.63 0.04 5.24
N CYS A 231 0.44 0.04 4.66
CA CYS A 231 -0.70 0.81 5.14
C CYS A 231 -1.98 0.01 4.96
N SER A 232 -2.96 0.27 5.82
CA SER A 232 -4.25 -0.41 5.76
C SER A 232 -5.37 0.41 6.38
N VAL A 233 -6.58 0.18 5.88
CA VAL A 233 -7.85 0.64 6.47
C VAL A 233 -8.77 -0.57 6.67
N VAL A 234 -9.54 -0.58 7.76
CA VAL A 234 -10.38 -1.70 8.19
C VAL A 234 -11.74 -1.15 8.59
N LEU A 235 -12.81 -1.56 7.90
CA LEU A 235 -14.18 -1.17 8.21
C LEU A 235 -15.08 -2.40 8.34
N ASP A 236 -16.09 -2.29 9.20
CA ASP A 236 -17.22 -3.21 9.19
C ASP A 236 -18.19 -2.82 8.07
N ILE A 237 -18.85 -3.79 7.45
CA ILE A 237 -19.84 -3.58 6.39
C ILE A 237 -21.25 -3.82 6.97
N PRO A 238 -22.03 -2.75 7.27
CA PRO A 238 -23.36 -2.86 7.84
C PRO A 238 -24.37 -3.59 6.96
N ALA A 239 -25.48 -4.03 7.56
CA ALA A 239 -26.54 -4.76 6.85
C ALA A 239 -27.28 -3.93 5.80
N ASP A 240 -27.32 -2.61 5.97
CA ASP A 240 -27.95 -1.63 5.07
C ASP A 240 -26.97 -1.00 4.06
N ALA A 241 -25.71 -1.45 4.05
CA ALA A 241 -24.71 -0.99 3.10
C ALA A 241 -25.04 -1.43 1.67
N SER A 242 -24.81 -0.55 0.68
CA SER A 242 -25.04 -0.83 -0.74
C SER A 242 -23.75 -0.81 -1.56
N THR A 243 -22.83 0.11 -1.24
CA THR A 243 -21.63 0.36 -2.04
C THR A 243 -20.40 0.45 -1.14
N ILE A 244 -19.28 -0.11 -1.61
CA ILE A 244 -17.95 0.11 -1.02
C ILE A 244 -17.11 0.83 -2.07
N SER A 245 -16.68 2.04 -1.74
CA SER A 245 -15.76 2.84 -2.55
C SER A 245 -14.39 2.86 -1.87
N PHE A 246 -13.32 2.56 -2.60
CA PHE A 246 -11.99 2.43 -2.00
C PHE A 246 -10.88 2.77 -2.99
N GLY A 247 -9.72 3.15 -2.47
CA GLY A 247 -8.56 3.44 -3.30
C GLY A 247 -7.44 4.10 -2.53
N PHE A 248 -6.66 4.91 -3.24
CA PHE A 248 -5.61 5.73 -2.65
C PHE A 248 -5.64 7.13 -3.26
N LEU A 249 -5.18 8.10 -2.49
CA LEU A 249 -5.24 9.51 -2.83
C LEU A 249 -3.91 10.21 -2.62
N LEU A 250 -3.73 11.31 -3.33
CA LEU A 250 -2.64 12.26 -3.17
C LEU A 250 -3.22 13.68 -3.17
N SER A 251 -2.80 14.48 -2.19
CA SER A 251 -2.99 15.92 -2.16
C SER A 251 -1.64 16.60 -2.01
N GLY A 252 -1.38 17.62 -2.82
CA GLY A 252 -0.14 18.38 -2.81
C GLY A 252 0.94 17.80 -3.73
N GLU A 253 2.10 18.47 -3.71
CA GLU A 253 3.25 18.12 -4.53
C GLU A 253 3.89 16.82 -4.06
N GLY A 254 4.46 16.06 -5.01
CA GLY A 254 5.20 14.84 -4.75
C GLY A 254 4.65 13.66 -5.54
N LYS A 255 5.21 12.49 -5.29
CA LYS A 255 4.81 11.25 -5.97
C LYS A 255 4.53 10.14 -4.97
N LEU A 256 3.33 9.56 -5.08
CA LEU A 256 2.89 8.41 -4.30
C LEU A 256 2.77 7.19 -5.21
N PHE A 257 3.44 6.11 -4.83
CA PHE A 257 3.30 4.79 -5.46
C PHE A 257 2.52 3.88 -4.54
N MET A 258 1.64 3.06 -5.12
CA MET A 258 0.85 2.05 -4.43
C MET A 258 0.99 0.70 -5.13
N ASP A 259 1.25 -0.35 -4.38
CA ASP A 259 1.46 -1.71 -4.90
C ASP A 259 0.95 -2.77 -3.91
N GLY A 260 0.70 -3.98 -4.38
CA GLY A 260 0.33 -5.13 -3.56
C GLY A 260 -1.02 -4.97 -2.87
N MET A 261 -1.95 -4.23 -3.47
CA MET A 261 -3.24 -3.97 -2.85
C MET A 261 -4.03 -5.27 -2.64
N LYS A 262 -4.59 -5.42 -1.44
CA LYS A 262 -5.45 -6.54 -1.04
C LYS A 262 -6.74 -6.01 -0.44
N PHE A 263 -7.82 -6.70 -0.74
CA PHE A 263 -9.16 -6.46 -0.21
C PHE A 263 -9.64 -7.80 0.36
N GLU A 264 -9.67 -7.91 1.68
CA GLU A 264 -9.85 -9.20 2.37
C GLU A 264 -10.73 -9.10 3.60
N GLU A 265 -11.50 -10.17 3.83
CA GLU A 265 -12.23 -10.38 5.08
C GLU A 265 -11.25 -10.68 6.21
N VAL A 266 -11.42 -10.02 7.35
CA VAL A 266 -10.66 -10.23 8.57
C VAL A 266 -11.60 -10.51 9.74
N ASP A 267 -11.10 -11.19 10.75
CA ASP A 267 -11.86 -11.45 11.97
C ASP A 267 -11.88 -10.23 12.92
N GLU A 268 -12.74 -10.28 13.94
CA GLU A 268 -12.92 -9.20 14.91
C GLU A 268 -11.66 -8.90 15.77
N THR A 269 -10.66 -9.78 15.75
CA THR A 269 -9.40 -9.53 16.46
C THR A 269 -8.50 -8.52 15.73
N ILE A 270 -8.86 -8.13 14.50
CA ILE A 270 -8.32 -6.95 13.83
C ILE A 270 -9.28 -5.78 14.10
N PRO A 271 -8.87 -4.73 14.84
CA PRO A 271 -9.74 -3.61 15.12
C PRO A 271 -10.09 -2.83 13.85
N VAL A 272 -11.30 -2.26 13.81
CA VAL A 272 -11.65 -1.25 12.79
C VAL A 272 -10.78 -0.01 12.96
N THR A 273 -10.56 0.69 11.86
CA THR A 273 -9.75 1.90 11.80
C THR A 273 -10.55 3.13 11.36
N ASP A 274 -11.87 2.93 11.22
CA ASP A 274 -12.93 3.92 11.00
C ASP A 274 -12.67 5.25 11.71
N ILE A 275 -12.96 6.32 10.97
CA ILE A 275 -13.21 7.65 11.51
C ILE A 275 -14.63 7.57 12.04
N ARG A 276 -14.79 7.57 13.36
CA ARG A 276 -16.11 7.63 13.95
C ARG A 276 -16.75 8.92 13.47
N LEU A 277 -17.60 8.81 12.45
CA LEU A 277 -18.40 9.89 11.89
C LEU A 277 -19.48 10.22 12.95
N GLY A 278 -19.03 10.89 14.00
CA GLY A 278 -19.75 11.00 15.26
C GLY A 278 -19.03 10.34 16.43
N GLU A 279 -17.75 10.64 16.68
CA GLU A 279 -17.32 10.82 18.08
C GLU A 279 -18.15 11.97 18.68
N VAL A 280 -19.38 11.60 19.00
CA VAL A 280 -20.06 12.01 20.19
C VAL A 280 -19.05 11.76 21.31
N GLU A 281 -18.23 12.76 21.64
CA GLU A 281 -17.82 12.96 23.04
C GLU A 281 -19.06 12.61 23.84
N THR A 282 -19.01 11.52 24.61
CA THR A 282 -20.15 10.93 25.33
C THR A 282 -21.18 12.00 25.66
N LEU A 283 -22.20 12.16 24.80
CA LEU A 283 -23.16 13.23 24.99
C LEU A 283 -23.80 12.90 26.33
N GLY A 284 -23.75 13.84 27.25
CA GLY A 284 -24.49 13.69 28.49
C GLY A 284 -25.93 13.35 28.15
N ASN A 285 -26.55 12.45 28.91
CA ASN A 285 -27.96 12.11 28.72
C ASN A 285 -28.89 13.33 28.95
N GLU A 286 -28.33 14.45 29.43
CA GLU A 286 -29.02 15.69 29.76
C GLU A 286 -28.21 16.91 29.29
N PRO A 287 -28.88 18.03 28.94
CA PRO A 287 -28.20 19.29 28.66
C PRO A 287 -27.42 19.79 29.87
N VAL A 288 -26.15 20.15 29.69
CA VAL A 288 -25.33 20.79 30.73
C VAL A 288 -25.16 22.28 30.45
N ASN A 289 -25.03 23.07 31.51
CA ASN A 289 -24.76 24.52 31.46
C ASN A 289 -25.77 25.36 30.65
N LEU A 290 -27.08 25.10 30.80
CA LEU A 290 -28.12 25.92 30.17
C LEU A 290 -28.14 27.39 30.63
N GLY A 291 -27.46 27.71 31.73
CA GLY A 291 -27.30 29.07 32.25
C GLY A 291 -26.07 29.82 31.73
N PHE A 292 -25.18 29.16 30.97
CA PHE A 292 -23.92 29.73 30.46
C PHE A 292 -22.97 30.29 31.54
N GLU A 293 -23.11 29.84 32.78
CA GLU A 293 -22.23 30.28 33.88
C GLU A 293 -20.87 29.56 33.78
N ARG A 294 -19.81 30.25 34.22
CA ARG A 294 -18.43 29.78 34.18
C ARG A 294 -18.09 28.93 35.40
#